data_AF-A3C4X1-F1
#
_entry.id   AF-A3C4X1-F1
#
_cell.length_a   1.000
_cell.length_b   1.000
_cell.length_c   1.000
_cell.angle_alpha   90.00
_cell.angle_beta   90.00
_cell.angle_gamma   90.00
#
_symmetry.space_group_name_H-M   'P 1'
#
loop_
_entity.id
_entity.type
_entity.pdbx_description
1 polymer ?
#
loop_
_entity_poly.entity_id
_entity_poly.type
_entity_poly.pdbx_seq_one_letter_code
_entity_poly.pdbx_strand_id
1 'polypeptide(L)'
;MPMTMTADEPTTASAIVAGVKTGHHVLRIDGYSRTKNVVPNGQFITSRSFRAAGHSWHVFYYPNGFDDESIEYISLYLLLDHYS
;
A
#
# COMPACT_ATOMS: atom_id res chain seq x y z
N MET A 1 29.05 -22.18 -60.34
CA MET A 1 27.90 -21.67 -59.57
C MET A 1 28.36 -21.47 -58.13
N PRO A 2 28.40 -20.25 -57.57
CA PRO A 2 28.63 -20.09 -56.13
C PRO A 2 27.28 -20.15 -55.39
N MET A 3 27.21 -20.88 -54.28
CA MET A 3 26.06 -20.84 -53.37
C MET A 3 26.16 -19.59 -52.50
N THR A 4 25.14 -18.75 -52.60
CA THR A 4 24.92 -17.62 -51.69
C THR A 4 24.68 -18.18 -50.29
N MET A 5 25.64 -17.99 -49.38
CA MET A 5 25.40 -18.22 -47.96
C MET A 5 24.62 -17.02 -47.43
N THR A 6 23.32 -17.18 -47.22
CA THR A 6 22.54 -16.24 -46.42
C THR A 6 23.04 -16.34 -44.98
N ALA A 7 23.83 -15.36 -44.57
CA ALA A 7 24.20 -15.20 -43.16
C ALA A 7 22.91 -14.87 -42.39
N ASP A 8 22.58 -15.73 -41.42
CA ASP A 8 21.56 -15.45 -40.43
C ASP A 8 22.14 -14.36 -39.51
N GLU A 9 21.70 -13.11 -39.71
CA GLU A 9 22.19 -11.99 -38.90
C GLU A 9 21.63 -12.13 -37.48
N PRO A 10 22.47 -12.14 -36.43
CA PRO A 10 21.98 -12.32 -35.06
C PRO A 10 21.06 -11.16 -34.68
N THR A 11 19.76 -11.42 -34.64
CA THR A 11 18.75 -10.43 -34.23
C THR A 11 18.75 -10.30 -32.71
N THR A 12 19.13 -9.13 -32.19
CA THR A 12 19.00 -8.80 -30.77
C THR A 12 17.66 -8.15 -30.46
N ALA A 13 16.99 -8.62 -29.41
CA ALA A 13 15.74 -8.03 -28.91
C ALA A 13 15.93 -7.47 -27.48
N SER A 14 15.15 -6.45 -27.13
CA SER A 14 15.06 -5.90 -25.78
C SER A 14 13.62 -5.57 -25.42
N ALA A 15 13.26 -5.63 -24.14
CA ALA A 15 11.93 -5.30 -23.64
C ALA A 15 11.99 -4.36 -22.43
N ILE A 16 11.03 -3.43 -22.34
CA ILE A 16 10.77 -2.65 -21.13
C ILE A 16 9.69 -3.39 -20.35
N VAL A 17 10.06 -3.98 -19.22
CA VAL A 17 9.13 -4.73 -18.37
C VAL A 17 8.71 -3.85 -17.19
N ALA A 18 7.46 -3.43 -17.17
CA ALA A 18 6.86 -2.82 -15.99
C ALA A 18 6.38 -3.92 -15.04
N GLY A 19 7.09 -4.11 -13.92
CA GLY A 19 6.66 -5.02 -12.86
C GLY A 19 5.59 -4.37 -11.97
N VAL A 20 4.52 -5.11 -11.67
CA VAL A 20 3.56 -4.70 -10.64
C VAL A 20 4.28 -4.73 -9.28
N LYS A 21 4.40 -3.56 -8.62
CA LYS A 21 4.92 -3.51 -7.25
C LYS A 21 3.82 -3.88 -6.28
N THR A 22 4.00 -4.97 -5.55
CA THR A 22 3.14 -5.36 -4.42
C THR A 22 3.80 -5.02 -3.10
N GLY A 23 3.04 -5.04 -2.01
CA GLY A 23 3.53 -4.82 -0.65
C GLY A 23 2.47 -5.17 0.38
N HIS A 24 2.88 -5.41 1.61
CA HIS A 24 1.98 -5.64 2.73
C HIS A 24 2.48 -4.90 3.97
N HIS A 25 1.57 -4.59 4.88
CA HIS A 25 1.88 -3.97 6.16
C HIS A 25 1.10 -4.68 7.26
N VAL A 26 1.78 -5.00 8.36
CA VAL A 26 1.15 -5.59 9.55
C VAL A 26 1.00 -4.49 10.58
N LEU A 27 -0.24 -4.06 10.80
CA LEU A 27 -0.58 -3.13 11.87
C LEU A 27 -0.89 -3.92 13.15
N ARG A 28 -0.06 -3.74 14.18
CA ARG A 28 -0.29 -4.31 15.52
C ARG A 28 -0.85 -3.24 16.45
N ILE A 29 -1.96 -3.55 17.10
CA ILE A 29 -2.63 -2.66 18.07
C ILE A 29 -2.51 -3.29 19.46
N ASP A 30 -1.48 -2.88 20.20
CA ASP A 30 -1.35 -3.25 21.60
C ASP A 30 -2.20 -2.33 22.48
N GLY A 31 -2.96 -2.90 23.40
CA GLY A 31 -3.79 -2.12 24.33
C GLY A 31 -5.11 -1.60 23.74
N TYR A 32 -5.74 -2.35 22.82
CA TYR A 32 -7.03 -2.02 22.19
C TYR A 32 -8.09 -1.49 23.17
N SER A 33 -8.32 -2.17 24.31
CA SER A 33 -9.33 -1.73 25.27
C SER A 33 -9.05 -0.32 25.80
N ARG A 34 -7.77 0.05 25.96
CA ARG A 34 -7.38 1.40 26.36
C ARG A 34 -7.67 2.40 25.25
N THR A 35 -7.29 2.12 24.00
CA THR A 35 -7.55 3.03 22.87
C THR A 35 -9.04 3.22 22.64
N LYS A 36 -9.84 2.15 22.76
CA LYS A 36 -11.31 2.22 22.69
C LYS A 36 -11.92 3.13 23.76
N ASN A 37 -11.38 3.12 24.97
CA ASN A 37 -11.94 3.92 26.07
C ASN A 37 -11.54 5.40 26.02
N VAL A 38 -10.36 5.72 25.50
CA VAL A 38 -9.81 7.10 25.56
C VAL A 38 -10.02 7.92 24.28
N VAL A 39 -10.22 7.26 23.13
CA VAL A 39 -10.40 7.95 21.85
C VAL A 39 -11.89 8.14 21.58
N PRO A 40 -12.38 9.38 21.41
CA PRO A 40 -13.79 9.64 21.10
C PRO A 40 -14.25 9.02 19.78
N ASN A 41 -15.56 8.88 19.60
CA ASN A 41 -16.16 8.49 18.32
C ASN A 41 -15.75 9.46 17.22
N GLY A 42 -15.45 8.93 16.02
CA GLY A 42 -14.99 9.74 14.88
C GLY A 42 -13.56 10.27 15.01
N GLN A 43 -12.80 9.90 16.06
CA GLN A 43 -11.39 10.25 16.21
C GLN A 43 -10.49 9.03 15.96
N PHE A 44 -9.26 9.30 15.54
CA PHE A 44 -8.32 8.27 15.12
C PHE A 44 -6.92 8.41 15.72
N ILE A 45 -6.18 7.31 15.65
CA ILE A 45 -4.74 7.23 15.87
C ILE A 45 -4.07 6.95 14.52
N THR A 46 -3.06 7.74 14.18
CA THR A 46 -2.27 7.56 12.95
C THR A 46 -1.14 6.57 13.15
N SER A 47 -0.98 5.61 12.24
CA SER A 47 0.18 4.73 12.23
C SER A 47 1.45 5.48 11.83
N ARG A 48 2.60 4.85 12.05
CA ARG A 48 3.84 5.27 11.37
C ARG A 48 3.67 5.13 9.86
N SER A 49 4.41 5.96 9.10
CA SER A 49 4.51 5.80 7.66
C SER A 49 5.11 4.43 7.32
N PHE A 50 4.60 3.82 6.25
CA PHE A 50 5.14 2.60 5.67
C PHE A 50 5.10 2.65 4.14
N ARG A 51 5.99 1.91 3.49
CA ARG A 51 6.05 1.86 2.02
C ARG A 51 5.37 0.59 1.50
N ALA A 52 4.46 0.73 0.55
CA ALA A 52 3.82 -0.39 -0.15
C ALA A 52 3.40 0.03 -1.56
N ALA A 53 3.51 -0.88 -2.52
CA ALA A 53 3.12 -0.66 -3.92
C ALA A 53 3.71 0.62 -4.57
N GLY A 54 4.91 1.03 -4.15
CA GLY A 54 5.59 2.22 -4.68
C GLY A 54 5.21 3.55 -4.02
N HIS A 55 4.33 3.54 -3.02
CA HIS A 55 3.86 4.74 -2.32
C HIS A 55 4.21 4.69 -0.83
N SER A 56 4.22 5.86 -0.20
CA SER A 56 4.30 6.02 1.26
C SER A 56 2.88 6.18 1.79
N TRP A 57 2.52 5.43 2.82
CA TRP A 57 1.16 5.36 3.36
C TRP A 57 1.15 5.50 4.87
N HIS A 58 0.03 5.98 5.40
CA HIS A 58 -0.37 5.84 6.79
C HIS A 58 -1.67 5.05 6.89
N VAL A 59 -1.91 4.44 8.05
CA VAL A 59 -3.24 3.96 8.44
C VAL A 59 -3.82 4.91 9.47
N PHE A 60 -5.04 5.39 9.24
CA PHE A 60 -5.87 6.00 10.28
C PHE A 60 -6.72 4.91 10.92
N TYR A 61 -6.52 4.72 12.21
CA TYR A 61 -7.22 3.73 13.01
C TYR A 61 -8.23 4.40 13.94
N TYR A 62 -9.51 4.16 13.68
CA TYR A 62 -10.64 4.64 14.48
C TYR A 62 -11.15 3.49 15.36
N PRO A 63 -10.89 3.51 16.67
CA PRO A 63 -11.34 2.42 17.56
C PRO A 63 -12.86 2.37 17.79
N ASN A 64 -13.56 3.47 17.50
CA ASN A 64 -15.00 3.66 17.75
C ASN A 64 -15.73 4.24 16.52
N GLY A 65 -15.40 3.73 15.33
CA GLY A 65 -15.98 4.21 14.08
C GLY A 65 -15.48 5.57 13.62
N PHE A 66 -15.70 5.84 12.33
CA PHE A 66 -15.43 7.14 11.69
C PHE A 66 -16.64 8.08 11.78
N ASP A 67 -17.84 7.52 11.68
CA ASP A 67 -19.12 8.22 11.63
C ASP A 67 -20.20 7.44 12.39
N ASP A 68 -21.40 8.02 12.46
CA ASP A 68 -22.56 7.45 13.18
C ASP A 68 -23.02 6.09 12.61
N GLU A 69 -22.66 5.76 11.37
CA GLU A 69 -22.97 4.45 10.78
C GLU A 69 -21.95 3.38 11.21
N SER A 70 -20.77 3.79 11.67
CA SER A 70 -19.65 2.90 11.99
C SER A 70 -19.25 2.89 13.48
N ILE A 71 -19.93 3.60 14.37
CA ILE A 71 -19.61 3.75 15.81
C ILE A 71 -19.41 2.45 16.60
N GLU A 72 -20.00 1.33 16.17
CA GLU A 72 -19.83 0.02 16.82
C GLU A 72 -18.70 -0.83 16.22
N TYR A 73 -18.05 -0.33 15.16
CA TYR A 73 -16.99 -1.01 14.42
C TYR A 73 -15.64 -0.32 14.61
N ILE A 74 -14.59 -1.06 14.26
CA ILE A 74 -13.27 -0.46 14.01
C ILE A 74 -13.24 -0.03 12.55
N SER A 75 -12.92 1.24 12.29
CA SER A 75 -12.71 1.74 10.93
C SER A 75 -11.22 1.96 10.66
N LEU A 76 -10.76 1.52 9.49
CA LEU A 76 -9.38 1.68 9.03
C LEU A 76 -9.36 2.38 7.66
N TYR A 77 -8.57 3.42 7.53
CA TYR A 77 -8.38 4.14 6.26
C TYR A 77 -6.90 4.20 5.89
N LEU A 78 -6.61 4.06 4.59
CA LEU A 78 -5.27 4.33 4.05
C LEU A 78 -5.17 5.78 3.63
N LEU A 79 -4.14 6.46 4.11
CA LEU A 79 -3.79 7.80 3.69
C LEU A 79 -2.51 7.73 2.86
N LEU A 80 -2.57 8.28 1.64
CA LEU A 80 -1.37 8.50 0.84
C LEU A 80 -0.57 9.65 1.43
N ASP A 81 0.70 9.42 1.71
CA ASP A 81 1.63 10.43 2.17
C ASP A 81 2.08 11.24 0.93
N HIS A 82 1.48 12.42 0.74
CA HIS A 82 1.85 13.32 -0.34
C HIS A 82 3.18 13.99 0.03
N TYR A 83 4.23 13.70 -0.74
CA TYR A 83 5.41 14.57 -0.75
C TYR A 83 4.97 15.94 -1.26
N SER A 84 5.14 16.99 -0.44
CA SER A 84 5.14 18.39 -0.88
C SER A 84 6.21 18.63 -1.93
#